data_AF-A0A350J8X3-F1
#
_entry.id   AF-A0A350J8X3-F1
#
_cell.length_a   1.000
_cell.length_b   1.000
_cell.length_c   1.000
_cell.angle_alpha   90.00
_cell.angle_beta   90.00
_cell.angle_gamma   90.00
#
_symmetry.space_group_name_H-M   'P 1'
#
loop_
_entity.id
_entity.type
_entity.pdbx_description
1 polymer ?
#
loop_
_entity_poly.entity_id
_entity_poly.type
_entity_poly.pdbx_seq_one_letter_code
_entity_poly.pdbx_strand_id
1 'polypeptide(L)'
;MRKKSIWSEFTLLSGGMLAGILAVIALCTGLYFYMIRVPKKVIKLDDSAKIFSSEEEKELKDVMEDIRDKKHINVVIVTTDDKGRGYGNSDEDCARFAGDYYRSHAITSNFRDNSGICILVDLTCD
;
A
#
# COMPACT_ATOMS: atom_id res chain seq x y z
N MET A 1 -49.36 -0.39 38.57
CA MET A 1 -48.35 -1.06 37.72
C MET A 1 -48.62 -0.71 36.27
N ARG A 2 -47.75 0.08 35.63
CA ARG A 2 -47.89 0.50 34.22
C ARG A 2 -47.55 -0.70 33.33
N LYS A 3 -48.54 -1.31 32.66
CA LYS A 3 -48.28 -2.34 31.64
C LYS A 3 -47.53 -1.67 30.48
N LYS A 4 -46.22 -1.86 30.39
CA LYS A 4 -45.46 -1.52 29.18
C LYS A 4 -46.02 -2.37 28.05
N SER A 5 -46.50 -1.71 27.01
CA SER A 5 -47.12 -2.37 25.87
C SER A 5 -46.03 -3.08 25.07
N ILE A 6 -46.12 -4.40 24.94
CA ILE A 6 -45.23 -5.24 24.13
C ILE A 6 -45.08 -4.68 22.70
N TRP A 7 -46.12 -4.02 22.19
CA TRP A 7 -46.11 -3.34 20.90
C TRP A 7 -45.15 -2.15 20.85
N SER A 8 -45.01 -1.38 21.93
CA SER A 8 -44.04 -0.27 22.00
C SER A 8 -42.60 -0.77 22.05
N GLU A 9 -42.36 -1.94 22.63
CA GLU A 9 -41.03 -2.56 22.64
C GLU A 9 -40.69 -3.18 21.28
N PHE A 10 -41.66 -3.79 20.58
CA PHE A 10 -41.47 -4.26 19.20
C PHE A 10 -41.22 -3.13 18.20
N THR A 11 -41.93 -2.01 18.29
CA THR A 11 -41.70 -0.85 17.41
C THR A 11 -40.34 -0.20 17.68
N LEU A 12 -39.90 -0.15 18.94
CA LEU A 12 -38.57 0.36 19.30
C LEU A 12 -37.45 -0.58 18.81
N LEU A 13 -37.62 -1.90 18.96
CA LEU A 13 -36.68 -2.91 18.49
C LEU A 13 -36.59 -2.93 16.95
N SER A 14 -37.74 -2.83 16.27
CA SER A 14 -37.87 -2.73 14.82
C SER A 14 -37.24 -1.46 14.27
N GLY A 15 -37.47 -0.31 14.91
CA GLY A 15 -36.87 0.97 14.54
C GLY A 15 -35.36 0.98 14.76
N GLY A 16 -34.89 0.41 15.87
CA GLY A 16 -33.47 0.24 16.16
C GLY A 16 -32.75 -0.68 15.17
N MET A 17 -33.38 -1.79 14.77
CA MET A 17 -32.86 -2.66 13.72
C MET A 17 -32.74 -1.94 12.37
N LEU A 18 -33.77 -1.19 11.97
CA LEU A 18 -33.76 -0.47 10.70
C LEU A 18 -32.69 0.64 10.68
N ALA A 19 -32.56 1.39 11.79
CA ALA A 19 -31.48 2.36 11.96
C ALA A 19 -30.10 1.70 11.93
N GLY A 20 -29.95 0.53 12.56
CA GLY A 20 -28.71 -0.26 12.52
C GLY A 20 -28.34 -0.71 11.11
N ILE A 21 -29.29 -1.22 10.34
CA ILE A 21 -29.08 -1.63 8.94
C ILE A 21 -28.66 -0.41 8.10
N LEU A 22 -29.34 0.74 8.24
CA LEU A 22 -28.97 1.96 7.52
C LEU A 22 -27.56 2.45 7.88
N ALA A 23 -27.17 2.36 9.16
CA ALA A 23 -25.82 2.70 9.60
C ALA A 23 -24.76 1.77 8.98
N VAL A 24 -25.03 0.46 8.91
CA VAL A 24 -24.14 -0.51 8.24
C VAL A 24 -24.03 -0.20 6.75
N ILE A 25 -25.15 0.07 6.06
CA ILE A 25 -25.13 0.42 4.63
C ILE A 25 -24.31 1.70 4.39
N ALA A 26 -24.49 2.72 5.23
CA ALA A 26 -23.72 3.97 5.15
C ALA A 26 -22.22 3.72 5.35
N LEU A 27 -21.86 2.89 6.34
CA LEU A 27 -20.48 2.52 6.63
C LEU A 27 -19.85 1.70 5.49
N CYS A 28 -20.57 0.70 4.96
CA CYS A 28 -20.13 -0.09 3.82
C CYS A 28 -19.92 0.78 2.57
N THR A 29 -20.84 1.72 2.31
CA THR A 29 -20.74 2.65 1.18
C THR A 29 -19.53 3.57 1.34
N GLY A 30 -19.32 4.12 2.54
CA GLY A 30 -18.16 4.95 2.84
C GLY A 30 -16.83 4.20 2.67
N LEU A 31 -16.76 2.97 3.18
CA LEU A 31 -15.59 2.10 2.99
C LEU A 31 -15.34 1.79 1.52
N TYR A 32 -16.38 1.45 0.76
CA TYR A 32 -16.26 1.18 -0.68
C TYR A 32 -15.65 2.37 -1.44
N PHE A 33 -16.16 3.59 -1.20
CA PHE A 33 -15.59 4.80 -1.82
C PHE A 33 -14.16 5.09 -1.36
N TYR A 34 -13.84 4.81 -0.09
CA TYR A 34 -12.49 4.93 0.42
C TYR A 34 -11.51 3.96 -0.28
N MET A 35 -11.92 2.71 -0.48
CA MET A 35 -11.11 1.66 -1.11
C MET A 35 -10.87 1.92 -2.60
N ILE A 36 -11.89 2.41 -3.32
CA ILE A 36 -11.79 2.69 -4.77
C ILE A 36 -10.91 3.90 -5.08
N ARG A 37 -10.77 4.84 -4.15
CA ARG A 37 -9.91 6.00 -4.39
C ARG A 37 -8.47 5.49 -4.51
N VAL A 38 -7.94 5.41 -5.72
CA VAL A 38 -6.56 4.93 -5.98
C VAL A 38 -5.59 5.94 -5.36
N PRO A 39 -4.68 5.53 -4.45
CA PRO A 39 -3.64 6.42 -3.95
C PRO A 39 -2.72 6.82 -5.11
N LYS A 40 -2.24 8.06 -5.11
CA LYS A 40 -1.26 8.51 -6.10
C LYS A 40 -0.03 7.62 -5.99
N LYS A 41 0.28 6.87 -7.03
CA LYS A 41 1.43 5.96 -7.04
C LYS A 41 2.73 6.75 -7.08
N VAL A 42 3.78 6.18 -6.54
CA VAL A 42 5.09 6.83 -6.43
C VAL A 42 6.15 6.08 -7.21
N ILE A 43 7.16 6.83 -7.66
CA ILE A 43 8.43 6.26 -8.10
C ILE A 43 9.48 6.54 -7.03
N LYS A 44 10.43 5.62 -6.87
CA LYS A 44 11.63 5.84 -6.06
C LYS A 44 12.81 5.15 -6.72
N LEU A 45 13.81 5.94 -7.13
CA LEU A 45 15.13 5.45 -7.50
C LEU A 45 16.09 5.80 -6.35
N ASP A 46 16.81 4.80 -5.85
CA ASP A 46 17.88 4.95 -4.87
C ASP A 46 19.12 4.20 -5.38
N ASP A 47 20.11 4.94 -5.87
CA ASP A 47 21.37 4.39 -6.32
C ASP A 47 22.46 4.50 -5.24
N SER A 48 22.24 3.85 -4.09
CA SER A 48 23.18 3.92 -2.97
C SER A 48 24.55 3.30 -3.33
N ALA A 49 24.56 2.32 -4.23
CA ALA A 49 25.79 1.70 -4.75
C ALA A 49 26.50 2.54 -5.84
N LYS A 50 25.91 3.64 -6.30
CA LYS A 50 26.47 4.55 -7.32
C LYS A 50 26.90 3.84 -8.60
N ILE A 51 26.07 2.91 -9.08
CA ILE A 51 26.36 2.18 -10.32
C ILE A 51 25.89 2.92 -11.57
N PHE A 52 25.02 3.91 -11.42
CA PHE A 52 24.48 4.70 -12.51
C PHE A 52 25.12 6.10 -12.55
N SER A 53 25.29 6.60 -13.77
CA SER A 53 25.56 8.00 -14.03
C SER A 53 24.31 8.86 -13.85
N SER A 54 24.50 10.18 -13.75
CA SER A 54 23.41 11.16 -13.70
C SER A 54 22.45 11.08 -14.90
N GLU A 55 22.99 10.78 -16.07
CA GLU A 55 22.25 10.60 -17.31
C GLU A 55 21.40 9.33 -17.26
N GLU A 56 21.99 8.20 -16.84
CA GLU A 56 21.28 6.92 -16.71
C GLU A 56 20.19 6.98 -15.63
N GLU A 57 20.44 7.64 -14.50
CA GLU A 57 19.40 7.86 -13.49
C GLU A 57 18.20 8.60 -14.04
N LYS A 58 18.43 9.60 -14.90
CA LYS A 58 17.36 10.39 -15.50
C LYS A 58 16.55 9.53 -16.47
N GLU A 59 17.23 8.79 -17.35
CA GLU A 59 16.57 7.87 -18.28
C GLU A 59 15.77 6.79 -17.54
N LEU A 60 16.33 6.23 -16.46
CA LEU A 60 15.64 5.28 -15.60
C LEU A 60 14.40 5.88 -14.95
N LYS A 61 14.51 7.10 -14.39
CA LYS A 61 13.37 7.81 -13.80
C LYS A 61 12.26 8.03 -14.84
N ASP A 62 12.61 8.45 -16.05
CA ASP A 62 11.65 8.65 -17.14
C ASP A 62 10.91 7.34 -17.50
N VAL A 63 11.63 6.21 -17.55
CA VAL A 63 11.03 4.87 -17.77
C VAL A 63 10.15 4.46 -16.58
N MET A 64 10.59 4.69 -15.35
CA MET A 64 9.81 4.38 -14.15
C MET A 64 8.51 5.20 -14.11
N GLU A 65 8.54 6.46 -14.53
CA GLU A 65 7.37 7.31 -14.66
C GLU A 65 6.38 6.79 -15.70
N ASP A 66 6.89 6.40 -16.86
CA ASP A 66 6.06 5.80 -17.92
C ASP A 66 5.38 4.51 -17.45
N ILE A 67 6.11 3.64 -16.71
CA ILE A 67 5.54 2.42 -16.12
C ILE A 67 4.47 2.77 -15.07
N ARG A 68 4.78 3.69 -14.15
CA ARG A 68 3.84 4.16 -13.13
C ARG A 68 2.54 4.66 -13.77
N ASP A 69 2.64 5.47 -14.81
CA ASP A 69 1.48 6.12 -15.42
C ASP A 69 0.68 5.14 -16.29
N LYS A 70 1.34 4.25 -17.04
CA LYS A 70 0.67 3.24 -17.86
C LYS A 70 0.04 2.11 -17.06
N LYS A 71 0.65 1.71 -15.95
CA LYS A 71 0.21 0.56 -15.15
C LYS A 71 -0.49 0.95 -13.85
N HIS A 72 -0.44 2.22 -13.47
CA HIS A 72 -0.97 2.72 -12.19
C HIS A 72 -0.41 1.93 -10.99
N ILE A 73 0.90 1.71 -10.95
CA ILE A 73 1.59 0.98 -9.88
C ILE A 73 2.74 1.79 -9.27
N ASN A 74 3.17 1.46 -8.06
CA ASN A 74 4.41 2.00 -7.51
C ASN A 74 5.62 1.36 -8.20
N VAL A 75 6.67 2.12 -8.44
CA VAL A 75 7.91 1.61 -9.05
C VAL A 75 9.08 2.01 -8.18
N VAL A 76 9.73 1.02 -7.57
CA VAL A 76 10.89 1.24 -6.69
C VAL A 76 12.09 0.49 -7.26
N ILE A 77 13.20 1.18 -7.40
CA ILE A 77 14.50 0.61 -7.76
C ILE A 77 15.49 1.02 -6.68
N VAL A 78 16.18 0.04 -6.12
CA VAL A 78 17.24 0.25 -5.14
C VAL A 78 18.48 -0.53 -5.54
N THR A 79 19.61 0.15 -5.60
CA THR A 79 20.94 -0.47 -5.69
C THR A 79 21.62 -0.29 -4.35
N THR A 80 22.30 -1.32 -3.87
CA THR A 80 22.98 -1.25 -2.57
C THR A 80 24.22 -2.14 -2.54
N ASP A 81 25.26 -1.61 -1.91
CA ASP A 81 26.49 -2.28 -1.53
C ASP A 81 26.58 -2.48 0.00
N ASP A 82 25.51 -2.13 0.74
CA ASP A 82 25.36 -2.38 2.17
C ASP A 82 23.86 -2.41 2.56
N LYS A 83 23.31 -3.62 2.77
CA LYS A 83 21.94 -3.80 3.28
C LYS A 83 21.81 -3.47 4.77
N GLY A 84 22.93 -3.27 5.48
CA GLY A 84 23.00 -3.09 6.92
C GLY A 84 22.97 -4.41 7.70
N ARG A 85 23.09 -4.31 9.03
CA ARG A 85 23.24 -5.48 9.93
C ARG A 85 22.01 -6.38 10.07
N GLY A 86 20.88 -5.97 9.50
CA GLY A 86 19.60 -6.69 9.61
C GLY A 86 19.37 -7.74 8.52
N TYR A 87 20.28 -7.86 7.55
CA TYR A 87 20.09 -8.70 6.37
C TYR A 87 21.41 -9.38 6.00
N GLY A 88 21.36 -10.69 5.74
CA GLY A 88 22.48 -11.44 5.15
C GLY A 88 22.47 -11.40 3.63
N ASN A 89 23.31 -12.22 3.00
CA ASN A 89 23.43 -12.35 1.53
C ASN A 89 22.64 -13.53 0.96
N SER A 90 21.68 -14.06 1.73
CA SER A 90 20.78 -15.10 1.24
C SER A 90 19.67 -14.50 0.38
N ASP A 91 19.15 -15.26 -0.57
CA ASP A 91 17.99 -14.84 -1.39
C ASP A 91 16.79 -14.42 -0.52
N GLU A 92 16.59 -15.09 0.61
CA GLU A 92 15.53 -14.77 1.58
C GLU A 92 15.75 -13.40 2.23
N ASP A 93 16.99 -13.09 2.64
CA ASP A 93 17.32 -11.80 3.22
C ASP A 93 17.24 -10.67 2.19
N CYS A 94 17.64 -10.91 0.94
CA CYS A 94 17.50 -9.97 -0.16
C CYS A 94 16.02 -9.67 -0.44
N ALA A 95 15.17 -10.70 -0.48
CA ALA A 95 13.73 -10.54 -0.64
C ALA A 95 13.11 -9.77 0.54
N ARG A 96 13.56 -10.03 1.78
CA ARG A 96 13.11 -9.29 2.98
C ARG A 96 13.52 -7.82 2.90
N PHE A 97 14.77 -7.54 2.56
CA PHE A 97 15.26 -6.17 2.38
C PHE A 97 14.45 -5.41 1.33
N ALA A 98 14.27 -5.99 0.14
CA ALA A 98 13.47 -5.38 -0.93
C ALA A 98 12.02 -5.13 -0.48
N GLY A 99 11.42 -6.06 0.26
CA GLY A 99 10.08 -5.93 0.81
C GLY A 99 9.96 -4.80 1.83
N ASP A 100 10.90 -4.69 2.76
CA ASP A 100 10.92 -3.65 3.79
C ASP A 100 11.24 -2.27 3.20
N TYR A 101 12.16 -2.22 2.23
CA TYR A 101 12.47 -1.01 1.48
C TYR A 101 11.26 -0.52 0.67
N TYR A 102 10.57 -1.42 -0.03
CA TYR A 102 9.33 -1.09 -0.75
C TYR A 102 8.26 -0.55 0.20
N ARG A 103 8.02 -1.19 1.35
CA ARG A 103 6.97 -0.73 2.30
C ARG A 103 7.26 0.64 2.89
N SER A 104 8.52 0.98 3.09
CA SER A 104 8.94 2.26 3.67
C SER A 104 8.94 3.40 2.65
N HIS A 105 9.11 3.11 1.35
CA HIS A 105 9.23 4.13 0.30
C HIS A 105 8.04 4.19 -0.67
N ALA A 106 7.26 3.13 -0.79
CA ALA A 106 6.02 3.12 -1.55
C ALA A 106 4.85 3.59 -0.66
N ILE A 107 3.82 4.17 -1.29
CA ILE A 107 2.58 4.43 -0.58
C ILE A 107 1.89 3.09 -0.34
N THR A 108 1.97 2.63 0.92
CA THR A 108 1.22 1.50 1.41
C THR A 108 0.10 2.00 2.32
N SER A 109 -1.13 1.60 2.03
CA SER A 109 -2.29 1.94 2.85
C SER A 109 -3.20 0.75 3.03
N ASN A 110 -3.78 0.62 4.23
CA ASN A 110 -4.71 -0.45 4.53
C ASN A 110 -5.97 -0.31 3.66
N PHE A 111 -6.43 -1.43 3.10
CA PHE A 111 -7.64 -1.53 2.28
C PHE A 111 -7.62 -0.80 0.93
N ARG A 112 -6.47 -0.32 0.46
CA ARG A 112 -6.33 0.29 -0.87
C ARG A 112 -5.30 -0.43 -1.71
N ASP A 113 -5.33 -0.15 -3.00
CA ASP A 113 -4.39 -0.74 -3.94
C ASP A 113 -2.96 -0.28 -3.66
N ASN A 114 -2.10 -1.22 -3.27
CA ASN A 114 -0.68 -1.04 -3.02
C ASN A 114 0.19 -1.72 -4.09
N SER A 115 -0.39 -2.03 -5.25
CA SER A 115 0.32 -2.68 -6.37
C SER A 115 1.55 -1.89 -6.77
N GLY A 116 2.63 -2.62 -7.01
CA GLY A 116 3.92 -2.08 -7.37
C GLY A 116 4.97 -3.15 -7.59
N ILE A 117 6.10 -2.69 -8.10
CA ILE A 117 7.29 -3.48 -8.32
C ILE A 117 8.44 -2.87 -7.53
N CYS A 118 9.29 -3.73 -6.99
CA CYS A 118 10.55 -3.37 -6.38
C CYS A 118 11.64 -4.17 -7.08
N ILE A 119 12.66 -3.48 -7.59
CA ILE A 119 13.85 -4.10 -8.16
C ILE A 119 15.00 -3.79 -7.20
N LEU A 120 15.60 -4.84 -6.66
CA LEU A 120 16.80 -4.77 -5.84
C LEU A 120 17.99 -5.23 -6.71
N VAL A 121 19.02 -4.38 -6.77
CA VAL A 121 20.35 -4.75 -7.26
C VAL A 121 21.28 -4.75 -6.05
N ASP A 122 21.69 -5.95 -5.65
CA ASP A 122 22.52 -6.14 -4.46
C ASP A 122 23.94 -6.50 -4.87
N LEU A 123 24.89 -5.65 -4.48
CA LEU A 123 26.32 -5.80 -4.75
C LEU A 123 27.10 -6.31 -3.53
N THR A 124 26.42 -6.63 -2.42
CA THR A 124 27.05 -7.24 -1.24
C THR A 124 27.31 -8.75 -1.40
N CYS A 125 26.70 -9.36 -2.40
CA CYS A 125 26.81 -10.78 -2.71
C CYS A 125 28.07 -11.03 -3.56
N ASP A 126 29.23 -11.15 -2.91
CA ASP A 126 30.42 -11.84 -3.45
C ASP A 126 30.31 -13.36 -3.27
#